data_AF-A0AAW6XSW9-F1
#
_entry.id   AF-A0AAW6XSW9-F1
#
_cell.length_a   1.000
_cell.length_b   1.000
_cell.length_c   1.000
_cell.angle_alpha   90.00
_cell.angle_beta   90.00
_cell.angle_gamma   90.00
#
_symmetry.space_group_name_H-M   'P 1'
#
loop_
_entity.id
_entity.type
_entity.pdbx_description
1 polymer ?
#
loop_
_entity_poly.entity_id
_entity_poly.type
_entity_poly.pdbx_seq_one_letter_code
_entity_poly.pdbx_strand_id
1 'polypeptide(L)'
;AFFGPFREAVSCNLKGDRKTYQQDPANRIEGLREALLDISEGADIVMVKPASHYLDVLADVAGAVDVPVAAYQVSGEYAMVEAAA
;
A
#
# COMPACT_ATOMS: atom_id res chain seq x y z
N ALA A 1 -7.23 -1.55 -7.53
CA ALA A 1 -8.30 -2.58 -7.57
C ALA A 1 -8.77 -2.99 -6.16
N PHE A 2 -7.88 -3.27 -5.21
CA PHE A 2 -8.20 -3.83 -3.88
C PHE A 2 -8.89 -2.92 -2.84
N PHE A 3 -9.35 -1.73 -3.22
CA PHE A 3 -9.95 -0.76 -2.30
C PHE A 3 -11.47 -0.64 -2.43
N GLY A 4 -12.10 -1.48 -3.26
CA GLY A 4 -13.55 -1.47 -3.49
C GLY A 4 -14.35 -1.56 -2.18
N PRO A 5 -14.16 -2.62 -1.38
CA PRO A 5 -14.90 -2.77 -0.12
C PRO A 5 -14.66 -1.62 0.88
N PHE A 6 -13.44 -1.07 0.92
CA PHE A 6 -13.14 0.11 1.74
C PHE A 6 -13.92 1.35 1.30
N ARG A 7 -14.06 1.57 -0.01
CA ARG A 7 -14.84 2.72 -0.53
C ARG A 7 -16.29 2.66 -0.08
N GLU A 8 -16.88 1.47 -0.05
CA GLU A 8 -18.23 1.27 0.47
C GLU A 8 -18.26 1.50 1.99
N ALA A 9 -17.36 0.87 2.74
CA ALA A 9 -17.30 0.97 4.20
C ALA A 9 -17.14 2.42 4.71
N VAL A 10 -16.50 3.30 3.93
CA VAL A 10 -16.31 4.72 4.29
C VAL A 10 -17.23 5.67 3.51
N SER A 11 -18.23 5.15 2.79
CA SER A 11 -19.17 5.96 1.99
C SER A 11 -18.46 6.94 1.05
N CYS A 12 -17.43 6.47 0.35
CA CYS A 12 -16.58 7.30 -0.50
C CYS A 12 -17.36 7.84 -1.71
N ASN A 13 -17.47 9.17 -1.81
CA ASN A 13 -18.17 9.85 -2.91
C ASN A 13 -17.28 10.18 -4.12
N LEU A 14 -16.04 9.68 -4.19
CA LEU A 14 -15.10 9.99 -5.26
C LEU A 14 -15.60 9.43 -6.61
N LYS A 15 -15.74 10.32 -7.60
CA LYS A 15 -15.97 9.97 -9.00
C LYS A 15 -14.66 10.15 -9.77
N GLY A 16 -14.14 9.07 -10.35
CA GLY A 16 -12.83 9.05 -11.02
C GLY A 16 -11.83 8.12 -10.31
N ASP A 17 -10.55 8.44 -10.43
CA ASP A 17 -9.48 7.66 -9.82
C ASP A 17 -8.49 8.53 -9.03
N ARG A 18 -7.47 7.89 -8.49
CA ARG A 18 -6.45 8.50 -7.64
C ARG A 18 -5.05 8.36 -8.26
N LYS A 19 -4.95 8.05 -9.55
CA LYS A 19 -3.69 7.68 -10.23
C LYS A 19 -2.70 8.82 -10.35
N THR A 20 -3.14 10.06 -10.14
CA THR A 20 -2.25 11.23 -10.18
C THR A 20 -1.42 11.41 -8.91
N TYR A 21 -1.71 10.65 -7.84
CA TYR A 21 -0.97 10.70 -6.58
C TYR A 21 -0.79 9.33 -5.91
N GLN A 22 -1.58 8.32 -6.26
CA GLN A 22 -1.28 6.93 -5.94
C GLN A 22 -0.32 6.38 -6.98
N GLN A 23 0.79 5.82 -6.52
CA GLN A 23 1.83 5.22 -7.35
C GLN A 23 1.26 4.17 -8.32
N ASP A 24 1.93 3.98 -9.45
CA ASP A 24 1.58 2.93 -10.40
C ASP A 24 1.89 1.55 -9.79
N PRO A 25 0.91 0.63 -9.68
CA PRO A 25 1.11 -0.75 -9.24
C PRO A 25 2.27 -1.50 -9.90
N ALA A 26 2.62 -1.17 -11.14
CA ALA A 26 3.70 -1.84 -11.87
C ALA A 26 5.10 -1.32 -11.48
N ASN A 27 5.19 -0.22 -10.74
CA ASN A 27 6.44 0.50 -10.52
C ASN A 27 7.07 0.21 -9.15
N ARG A 28 7.72 -0.95 -9.06
CA ARG A 28 8.45 -1.38 -7.85
C ARG A 28 9.57 -0.42 -7.43
N ILE A 29 10.27 0.17 -8.42
CA ILE A 29 11.39 1.10 -8.17
C ILE A 29 10.87 2.38 -7.49
N GLU A 30 9.76 2.92 -7.97
CA GLU A 30 9.08 4.07 -7.34
C GLU A 30 8.56 3.72 -5.94
N GLY A 31 8.07 2.50 -5.73
CA GLY A 31 7.69 1.96 -4.42
C GLY A 31 8.77 2.16 -3.35
N LEU A 32 9.99 1.68 -3.64
CA LEU A 32 11.13 1.85 -2.75
C LEU A 32 11.56 3.32 -2.61
N ARG A 33 11.57 4.07 -3.72
CA ARG A 33 11.97 5.47 -3.72
C ARG A 33 11.08 6.32 -2.81
N GLU A 34 9.75 6.16 -2.86
CA GLU A 34 8.82 6.90 -2.01
C GLU A 34 9.05 6.59 -0.52
N ALA A 35 9.24 5.32 -0.16
CA ALA A 35 9.56 4.96 1.22
C ALA A 35 10.85 5.64 1.71
N LEU A 36 11.90 5.69 0.87
CA LEU A 36 13.16 6.36 1.24
C LEU A 36 13.02 7.88 1.36
N LEU A 37 12.11 8.50 0.60
CA LEU A 37 11.79 9.92 0.75
C LEU A 37 11.14 10.18 2.10
N ASP A 38 10.15 9.38 2.50
CA ASP A 38 9.51 9.48 3.82
C ASP A 38 10.54 9.32 4.97
N ILE A 39 11.52 8.42 4.82
CA ILE A 39 12.64 8.30 5.79
C ILE A 39 13.47 9.58 5.85
N SER A 40 13.78 10.18 4.70
CA SER A 40 14.54 11.44 4.66
C SER A 40 13.80 12.61 5.29
N GLU A 41 12.46 12.54 5.32
CA GLU A 41 11.57 13.49 5.99
C GLU A 41 11.37 13.19 7.49
N GLY A 42 11.92 12.08 7.99
CA GLY A 42 11.93 11.72 9.40
C GLY A 42 10.80 10.78 9.84
N ALA A 43 10.24 9.98 8.93
CA ALA A 43 9.23 8.99 9.31
C ALA A 43 9.79 7.93 10.28
N ASP A 44 9.15 7.78 11.45
CA ASP A 44 9.50 6.76 12.45
C ASP A 44 9.12 5.33 12.00
N ILE A 45 8.15 5.21 11.09
CA ILE A 45 7.64 3.97 10.52
C ILE A 45 7.22 4.27 9.08
N VAL A 46 7.55 3.38 8.13
CA VAL A 46 7.06 3.44 6.74
C VAL A 46 6.10 2.27 6.46
N MET A 47 5.32 2.35 5.38
CA MET A 47 4.28 1.36 5.10
C MET A 47 4.19 0.98 3.62
N VAL A 48 3.95 -0.30 3.35
CA VAL A 48 3.52 -0.78 2.03
C VAL A 48 2.01 -1.12 2.06
N LYS A 49 1.29 -0.59 1.06
CA LYS A 49 -0.16 -0.75 0.92
C LYS A 49 -0.55 -0.77 -0.55
N PRO A 50 -1.23 -1.81 -1.07
CA PRO A 50 -1.65 -3.07 -0.40
C PRO A 50 -0.49 -3.97 0.02
N ALA A 51 -0.74 -4.98 0.87
CA ALA A 51 0.32 -5.84 1.40
C ALA A 51 0.48 -7.17 0.65
N SER A 52 -0.57 -8.01 0.62
CA SER A 52 -0.44 -9.43 0.22
C SER A 52 0.08 -9.62 -1.21
N HIS A 53 -0.21 -8.68 -2.10
CA HIS A 53 0.20 -8.72 -3.51
C HIS A 53 1.44 -7.86 -3.81
N TYR A 54 2.09 -7.30 -2.78
CA TYR A 54 3.26 -6.43 -2.88
C TYR A 54 4.34 -6.82 -1.87
N LEU A 55 4.41 -8.10 -1.50
CA LEU A 55 5.40 -8.61 -0.54
C LEU A 55 6.83 -8.44 -1.06
N ASP A 56 7.01 -8.29 -2.36
CA ASP A 56 8.27 -8.04 -3.01
C ASP A 56 8.72 -6.57 -2.83
N VAL A 57 7.81 -5.61 -2.94
CA VAL A 57 8.05 -4.21 -2.54
C VAL A 57 8.30 -4.11 -1.04
N LEU A 58 7.52 -4.83 -0.22
CA LEU A 58 7.69 -4.88 1.23
C LEU A 58 9.09 -5.39 1.62
N ALA A 59 9.57 -6.44 0.95
CA ALA A 59 10.91 -6.99 1.18
C ALA A 59 12.01 -5.99 0.81
N ASP A 60 11.87 -5.27 -0.31
CA ASP A 60 12.83 -4.25 -0.73
C ASP A 60 12.90 -3.09 0.28
N VAL A 61 11.74 -2.57 0.71
CA VAL A 61 11.69 -1.48 1.68
C VAL A 61 12.28 -1.92 3.02
N ALA A 62 11.89 -3.09 3.53
CA ALA A 62 12.42 -3.63 4.79
C ALA A 62 13.93 -3.92 4.74
N GLY A 63 14.49 -4.20 3.57
CA GLY A 63 15.92 -4.39 3.38
C GLY A 63 16.73 -3.10 3.22
N ALA A 64 16.06 -1.95 3.03
CA ALA A 64 16.70 -0.67 2.71
C ALA A 64 16.58 0.39 3.81
N VAL A 65 15.76 0.16 4.84
CA VAL A 65 15.51 1.13 5.92
C VAL A 65 15.80 0.53 7.29
N ASP A 66 16.21 1.36 8.25
CA ASP A 66 16.51 0.96 9.62
C ASP A 66 15.33 1.18 10.60
N VAL A 67 14.16 1.59 10.09
CA VAL A 67 12.94 1.80 10.87
C VAL A 67 11.93 0.65 10.66
N PRO A 68 10.94 0.46 11.55
CA PRO A 68 9.89 -0.53 11.31
C PRO A 68 9.14 -0.29 10.00
N VAL A 69 8.80 -1.40 9.32
CA VAL A 69 7.98 -1.37 8.10
C VAL A 69 6.64 -2.03 8.39
N ALA A 70 5.57 -1.26 8.25
CA ALA A 70 4.20 -1.72 8.38
C ALA A 70 3.66 -2.25 7.04
N ALA A 71 2.76 -3.21 7.09
CA ALA A 71 2.07 -3.74 5.93
C ALA A 71 0.56 -3.62 6.14
N TYR A 72 -0.17 -3.05 5.17
CA TYR A 72 -1.62 -2.90 5.27
C TYR A 72 -2.34 -4.01 4.48
N GLN A 73 -2.90 -4.98 5.19
CA GLN A 73 -3.84 -5.93 4.58
C GLN A 73 -5.14 -5.20 4.24
N VAL A 74 -5.38 -4.92 2.97
CA VAL A 74 -6.47 -4.01 2.56
C VAL A 74 -7.82 -4.72 2.53
N SER A 75 -8.89 -3.92 2.50
CA SER A 75 -10.26 -4.42 2.51
C SER A 75 -10.57 -5.43 1.40
N GLY A 76 -9.98 -5.26 0.22
CA GLY A 76 -10.14 -6.21 -0.89
C GLY A 76 -9.48 -7.55 -0.60
N GLU A 77 -8.34 -7.56 0.08
CA GLU A 77 -7.66 -8.79 0.50
C GLU A 77 -8.51 -9.53 1.54
N TYR A 78 -9.02 -8.80 2.53
CA TYR A 78 -9.97 -9.35 3.49
C TYR A 78 -11.23 -9.92 2.82
N ALA A 79 -11.88 -9.14 1.96
CA ALA A 79 -13.11 -9.58 1.28
C ALA A 79 -12.89 -10.80 0.38
N MET A 80 -11.71 -10.94 -0.24
CA MET A 80 -11.38 -12.15 -1.02
C MET A 80 -11.27 -13.40 -0.14
N VAL A 81 -10.71 -13.27 1.07
CA VAL A 81 -10.64 -14.38 2.04
C VAL A 81 -12.04 -14.75 2.52
N GLU A 82 -12.83 -13.77 2.96
CA GLU A 82 -14.20 -14.00 3.45
C GLU A 82 -15.11 -14.60 2.38
N ALA A 83 -14.96 -14.20 1.11
CA ALA A 83 -15.77 -14.75 0.03
C ALA A 83 -15.41 -16.20 -0.33
N ALA A 84 -14.21 -16.66 0.02
CA ALA A 84 -13.72 -18.00 -0.29
C ALA A 84 -13.84 -19.00 0.88
N ALA A 85 -14.07 -18.51 2.10
CA ALA A 85 -14.24 -19.31 3.31
C ALA A 85 -15.59 -20.04 3.34
#